data_AF-A0A3D2VYD2-F1
#
_entry.id   AF-A0A3D2VYD2-F1
#
_cell.length_a   1.000
_cell.length_b   1.000
_cell.length_c   1.000
_cell.angle_alpha   90.00
_cell.angle_beta   90.00
_cell.angle_gamma   90.00
#
_symmetry.space_group_name_H-M   'P 1'
#
loop_
_entity.id
_entity.type
_entity.pdbx_description
1 polymer ?
#
loop_
_entity_poly.entity_id
_entity_poly.type
_entity_poly.pdbx_seq_one_letter_code
_entity_poly.pdbx_strand_id
1 'polypeptide(L)'
;MWGTTIREAQSEAKAPLSFQEILKDLGWFTALFSTLVGGPSILSLFQVVFVDHRLIDAFQWVVDGYNDITMVIGAKLEPLIEPAISWLNGVLALDLILQPHWRAVFVLMSVMVIGYARRIWRDGEPVAAALFGIGASAGALVGAVAAGLASLVAVWWAQALIAAAPLAALCLTFGIAVSIYKLLHNRLGPTWEDIGFMFGGTMGLGWIACALVYGAAMSRDPDMGAGAGVVVLGFLFFVIGMMSVVVGVAKSDRSAARFGLIILGGFLTAGLILLADAAVKVLT
;
A
#
# COMPACT_ATOMS: atom_id res chain seq x y z
N MET A 1 -33.46 -16.87 -27.61
CA MET A 1 -32.60 -16.33 -28.70
C MET A 1 -31.72 -15.15 -28.24
N TRP A 2 -31.33 -15.07 -26.96
CA TRP A 2 -30.50 -13.99 -26.39
C TRP A 2 -29.19 -14.52 -25.74
N GLY A 3 -28.91 -15.82 -25.87
CA GLY A 3 -27.77 -16.47 -25.20
C GLY A 3 -26.49 -16.55 -26.04
N THR A 4 -26.56 -16.27 -27.35
CA THR A 4 -25.42 -16.37 -28.28
C THR A 4 -24.64 -15.06 -28.37
N THR A 5 -25.29 -13.90 -28.28
CA THR A 5 -24.65 -12.58 -28.36
C THR A 5 -23.73 -12.27 -27.18
N ILE A 6 -24.00 -12.79 -25.97
CA ILE A 6 -23.10 -12.59 -24.82
C ILE A 6 -21.84 -13.45 -24.93
N ARG A 7 -21.94 -14.65 -25.53
CA ARG A 7 -20.79 -15.54 -25.76
C ARG A 7 -19.90 -15.06 -26.91
N GLU A 8 -20.48 -14.51 -27.97
CA GLU A 8 -19.70 -13.90 -29.07
C GLU A 8 -19.00 -12.60 -28.63
N ALA A 9 -19.62 -11.82 -27.73
CA ALA A 9 -18.96 -10.66 -27.11
C ALA A 9 -17.83 -11.03 -26.12
N GLN A 10 -17.81 -12.27 -25.63
CA GLN A 10 -16.72 -12.78 -24.79
C GLN A 10 -15.63 -13.54 -25.58
N SER A 11 -15.86 -13.86 -26.87
CA SER A 11 -14.90 -14.58 -27.72
C SER A 11 -14.00 -13.67 -28.57
N GLU A 12 -14.20 -12.36 -28.55
CA GLU A 12 -13.12 -11.44 -28.92
C GLU A 12 -12.03 -11.58 -27.86
N ALA A 13 -11.06 -12.45 -28.15
CA ALA A 13 -9.81 -12.53 -27.41
C ALA A 13 -9.24 -11.11 -27.32
N LYS A 14 -9.47 -10.43 -26.19
CA LYS A 14 -8.99 -9.08 -25.93
C LYS A 14 -7.51 -9.09 -26.27
N ALA A 15 -7.16 -8.42 -27.36
CA ALA A 15 -5.78 -8.32 -27.81
C ALA A 15 -4.90 -7.96 -26.59
N PRO A 16 -3.74 -8.60 -26.42
CA PRO A 16 -2.86 -8.32 -25.30
C PRO A 16 -2.61 -6.81 -25.25
N LEU A 17 -2.88 -6.21 -24.09
CA LEU A 17 -2.73 -4.78 -23.90
C LEU A 17 -1.28 -4.38 -24.15
N SER A 18 -1.05 -3.49 -25.11
CA SER A 18 0.29 -2.97 -25.33
C SER A 18 0.69 -2.06 -24.17
N PHE A 19 1.97 -2.09 -23.80
CA PHE A 19 2.50 -1.20 -22.74
C PHE A 19 2.26 0.28 -23.07
N GLN A 20 2.31 0.66 -24.35
CA GLN A 20 2.01 2.01 -24.80
C GLN A 20 0.56 2.42 -24.56
N GLU A 21 -0.41 1.52 -24.76
CA GLU A 21 -1.81 1.79 -24.44
C GLU A 21 -2.00 1.96 -22.93
N ILE A 22 -1.34 1.14 -22.12
CA ILE A 22 -1.39 1.28 -20.66
C ILE A 22 -0.81 2.64 -20.23
N LEU A 23 0.32 3.07 -20.80
CA LEU A 23 0.93 4.37 -20.52
C LEU A 23 0.03 5.55 -20.96
N LYS A 24 -0.58 5.46 -22.14
CA LYS A 24 -1.53 6.48 -22.62
C LYS A 24 -2.77 6.54 -21.72
N ASP A 25 -3.26 5.38 -21.28
CA ASP A 25 -4.44 5.24 -20.43
C ASP A 25 -4.15 5.53 -18.95
N LEU A 26 -2.86 5.60 -18.56
CA LEU A 26 -2.40 6.03 -17.24
C LEU A 26 -2.84 7.46 -16.95
N GLY A 27 -2.77 8.31 -17.98
CA GLY A 27 -3.15 9.71 -17.91
C GLY A 27 -2.32 10.53 -16.92
N TRP A 28 -2.59 11.84 -16.87
CA TRP A 28 -1.94 12.75 -15.93
C TRP A 28 -2.29 12.44 -14.47
N PHE A 29 -3.47 11.87 -14.21
CA PHE A 29 -3.95 11.58 -12.85
C PHE A 29 -3.04 10.60 -12.11
N THR A 30 -2.65 9.49 -12.74
CA THR A 30 -1.75 8.52 -12.10
C THR A 30 -0.38 9.11 -11.83
N ALA A 31 0.20 9.82 -12.81
CA ALA A 31 1.49 10.47 -12.62
C ALA A 31 1.44 11.49 -11.47
N LEU A 32 0.39 12.31 -11.43
CA LEU A 32 0.16 13.29 -10.37
C LEU A 32 -0.02 12.61 -9.01
N PHE A 33 -0.79 11.53 -8.94
CA PHE A 33 -1.03 10.82 -7.69
C PHE A 33 0.21 10.10 -7.16
N SER A 34 0.98 9.46 -8.04
CA SER A 34 2.30 8.90 -7.71
C SER A 34 3.26 9.98 -7.19
N THR A 35 3.27 11.15 -7.83
CA THR A 35 4.19 12.23 -7.50
C THR A 35 3.81 12.96 -6.21
N LEU A 36 2.51 13.20 -5.98
CA LEU A 36 2.02 14.00 -4.85
C LEU A 36 1.74 13.17 -3.60
N VAL A 37 1.46 11.88 -3.75
CA VAL A 37 1.14 10.99 -2.61
C VAL A 37 2.24 9.97 -2.44
N GLY A 38 2.49 9.14 -3.46
CA GLY A 38 3.44 8.03 -3.35
C GLY A 38 4.86 8.46 -3.01
N GLY A 39 5.42 9.42 -3.76
CA GLY A 39 6.77 9.95 -3.54
C GLY A 39 6.95 10.53 -2.13
N PRO A 40 6.13 11.50 -1.71
CA PRO A 40 6.18 12.09 -0.37
C PRO A 40 5.93 11.08 0.75
N SER A 41 5.03 10.09 0.59
CA SER A 41 4.87 9.01 1.56
C SER A 41 6.17 8.23 1.77
N ILE A 42 6.85 7.87 0.68
CA ILE A 42 8.10 7.12 0.73
C ILE A 42 9.23 7.97 1.33
N LEU A 43 9.33 9.25 0.96
CA LEU A 43 10.33 10.18 1.51
C LEU A 43 10.10 10.44 3.00
N SER A 44 8.85 10.62 3.42
CA SER A 44 8.48 10.77 4.84
C SER A 44 8.88 9.54 5.64
N LEU A 45 8.58 8.33 5.13
CA LEU A 45 9.04 7.08 5.74
C LEU A 45 10.57 6.97 5.77
N PHE A 46 11.26 7.43 4.73
CA PHE A 46 12.72 7.46 4.70
C PHE A 46 13.30 8.39 5.77
N GLN A 47 12.74 9.58 5.96
CA GLN A 47 13.19 10.53 6.99
C GLN A 47 12.91 10.08 8.43
N VAL A 48 11.91 9.22 8.62
CA VAL A 48 11.69 8.56 9.91
C VAL A 48 12.82 7.56 10.23
N VAL A 49 13.36 6.89 9.22
CA VAL A 49 14.44 5.90 9.38
C VAL A 49 15.80 6.58 9.46
N PHE A 50 16.07 7.50 8.55
CA PHE A 50 17.34 8.22 8.43
C PHE A 50 17.18 9.63 9.00
N VAL A 51 17.13 9.72 10.34
CA VAL A 51 16.82 10.97 11.06
C VAL A 51 17.79 12.11 10.72
N ASP A 52 19.06 11.79 10.46
CA ASP A 52 20.07 12.77 10.08
C ASP A 52 19.99 13.19 8.60
N HIS A 53 19.18 12.49 7.79
CA HIS A 53 19.05 12.77 6.38
C HIS A 53 17.96 13.82 6.11
N ARG A 54 18.40 15.07 6.00
CA ARG A 54 17.56 16.18 5.55
C ARG A 54 17.77 16.45 4.07
N LEU A 55 16.68 16.65 3.32
CA LEU A 55 16.77 17.06 1.92
C LEU A 55 17.14 18.55 1.83
N ILE A 56 17.56 19.02 0.66
CA ILE A 56 17.67 20.45 0.36
C ILE A 56 16.33 21.15 0.59
N ASP A 57 16.35 22.43 0.97
CA ASP A 57 15.17 23.18 1.43
C ASP A 57 13.96 23.07 0.50
N ALA A 58 14.20 23.10 -0.82
CA ALA A 58 13.13 22.98 -1.81
C ALA A 58 12.37 21.65 -1.74
N PHE A 59 13.07 20.53 -1.57
CA PHE A 59 12.45 19.22 -1.44
C PHE A 59 11.97 18.96 -0.01
N GLN A 60 12.67 19.51 0.99
CA GLN A 60 12.25 19.41 2.38
C GLN A 60 10.89 20.07 2.58
N TRP A 61 10.64 21.23 1.96
CA TRP A 61 9.34 21.90 1.99
C TRP A 61 8.19 21.00 1.51
N VAL A 62 8.42 20.17 0.49
CA VAL A 62 7.42 19.22 -0.03
C VAL A 62 7.13 18.13 1.01
N VAL A 63 8.16 17.57 1.63
CA VAL A 63 8.01 16.52 2.64
C VAL A 63 7.36 17.07 3.92
N ASP A 64 7.75 18.27 4.35
CA ASP A 64 7.17 18.96 5.51
C ASP A 64 5.68 19.25 5.27
N GLY A 65 5.32 19.81 4.11
CA GLY A 65 3.92 20.05 3.74
C GLY A 65 3.09 18.75 3.66
N TYR A 66 3.68 17.66 3.18
CA TYR A 66 3.05 16.34 3.23
C TYR A 66 2.85 15.85 4.68
N ASN A 67 3.85 16.01 5.54
CA ASN A 67 3.77 15.64 6.95
C ASN A 67 2.67 16.46 7.67
N ASP A 68 2.53 17.74 7.36
CA ASP A 68 1.44 18.59 7.88
C ASP A 68 0.06 18.06 7.48
N ILE A 69 -0.11 17.67 6.21
CA ILE A 69 -1.38 17.09 5.73
C ILE A 69 -1.67 15.77 6.44
N THR A 70 -0.69 14.88 6.56
CA THR A 70 -0.88 13.59 7.25
C THR A 70 -1.10 13.76 8.74
N MET A 71 -0.56 14.81 9.36
CA MET A 71 -0.86 15.20 10.74
C MET A 71 -2.32 15.62 10.90
N VAL A 72 -2.91 16.34 9.94
CA VAL A 72 -4.35 16.65 9.96
C VAL A 72 -5.20 15.37 9.90
N ILE A 73 -4.80 14.40 9.07
CA ILE A 73 -5.44 13.07 9.02
C ILE A 73 -5.30 12.38 10.38
N GLY A 74 -4.10 12.39 10.96
CA GLY A 74 -3.80 11.83 12.27
C GLY A 74 -4.68 12.44 13.36
N ALA A 75 -4.80 13.77 13.42
CA ALA A 75 -5.62 14.48 14.40
C ALA A 75 -7.12 14.10 14.37
N LYS A 76 -7.61 13.54 13.25
CA LYS A 76 -9.00 13.04 13.15
C LYS A 76 -9.13 11.58 13.53
N LEU A 77 -8.09 10.77 13.30
CA LEU A 77 -8.12 9.33 13.51
C LEU A 77 -7.56 8.93 14.88
N GLU A 78 -6.55 9.62 15.40
CA GLU A 78 -5.90 9.32 16.70
C GLU A 78 -6.90 9.28 17.86
N PRO A 79 -7.85 10.23 18.00
CA PRO A 79 -8.86 10.15 19.06
C PRO A 79 -9.75 8.90 19.00
N LEU A 80 -9.86 8.25 17.83
CA LEU A 80 -10.60 7.01 17.66
C LEU A 80 -9.77 5.77 18.00
N ILE A 81 -8.43 5.88 17.92
CA ILE A 81 -7.48 4.79 18.09
C ILE A 81 -6.95 4.76 19.53
N GLU A 82 -6.69 5.92 20.13
CA GLU A 82 -6.11 6.09 21.47
C GLU A 82 -6.85 5.31 22.57
N PRO A 83 -8.20 5.28 22.63
CA PRO A 83 -8.90 4.49 23.65
C PRO A 83 -8.59 2.99 23.55
N ALA A 84 -8.44 2.47 22.33
CA ALA A 84 -8.11 1.06 22.10
C ALA A 84 -6.67 0.75 22.54
N ILE A 85 -5.73 1.65 22.27
CA ILE A 85 -4.34 1.52 22.73
C ILE A 85 -4.27 1.58 24.26
N SER A 86 -4.95 2.54 24.87
CA SER A 86 -5.01 2.70 26.33
C SER A 86 -5.60 1.45 27.00
N TRP A 87 -6.68 0.91 26.42
CA TRP A 87 -7.26 -0.35 26.88
C TRP A 87 -6.28 -1.53 26.77
N LEU A 88 -5.56 -1.66 25.63
CA LEU A 88 -4.53 -2.70 25.46
C LEU A 88 -3.40 -2.56 26.47
N ASN A 89 -2.92 -1.34 26.73
CA ASN A 89 -1.90 -1.07 27.73
C ASN A 89 -2.38 -1.49 29.13
N GLY A 90 -3.64 -1.21 29.47
CA GLY A 90 -4.24 -1.62 30.74
C GLY A 90 -4.41 -3.13 30.90
N VAL A 91 -4.81 -3.85 29.85
CA VAL A 91 -5.08 -5.29 29.91
C VAL A 91 -3.79 -6.11 29.84
N LEU A 92 -2.84 -5.71 28.99
CA LEU A 92 -1.63 -6.48 28.71
C LEU A 92 -0.40 -5.98 29.48
N ALA A 93 -0.54 -4.90 30.26
CA ALA A 93 0.56 -4.22 30.95
C ALA A 93 1.72 -3.87 29.98
N LEU A 94 1.36 -3.43 28.78
CA LEU A 94 2.29 -2.96 27.75
C LEU A 94 2.40 -1.42 27.81
N ASP A 95 3.53 -0.88 27.36
CA ASP A 95 3.73 0.56 27.15
C ASP A 95 3.75 0.86 25.65
N LEU A 96 2.59 0.67 24.99
CA LEU A 96 2.46 0.91 23.56
C LEU A 96 2.32 2.41 23.30
N ILE A 97 3.24 2.94 22.49
CA ILE A 97 3.26 4.33 22.03
C ILE A 97 3.07 4.32 20.51
N LEU A 98 2.05 5.03 20.02
CA LEU A 98 1.78 5.13 18.60
C LEU A 98 2.74 6.13 17.94
N GLN A 99 3.63 5.64 17.09
CA GLN A 99 4.66 6.45 16.45
C GLN A 99 4.19 7.06 15.12
N PRO A 100 4.63 8.29 14.76
CA PRO A 100 4.06 9.05 13.64
C PRO A 100 4.06 8.37 12.26
N HIS A 101 4.95 7.40 12.00
CA HIS A 101 5.05 6.73 10.70
C HIS A 101 3.79 5.97 10.30
N TRP A 102 2.93 5.61 11.27
CA TRP A 102 1.64 4.99 11.00
C TRP A 102 0.81 5.80 10.00
N ARG A 103 0.89 7.14 10.05
CA ARG A 103 0.13 8.04 9.17
C ARG A 103 0.57 7.89 7.71
N ALA A 104 1.88 7.90 7.46
CA ALA A 104 2.44 7.73 6.12
C ALA A 104 2.17 6.33 5.57
N VAL A 105 2.27 5.29 6.41
CA VAL A 105 1.88 3.91 6.04
C VAL A 105 0.41 3.85 5.67
N PHE A 106 -0.49 4.45 6.47
CA PHE A 106 -1.92 4.46 6.21
C PHE A 106 -2.26 5.14 4.87
N VAL A 107 -1.66 6.30 4.59
CA VAL A 107 -1.86 7.01 3.32
C VAL A 107 -1.36 6.19 2.14
N LEU A 108 -0.17 5.58 2.26
CA LEU A 108 0.40 4.72 1.22
C LEU A 108 -0.53 3.52 0.94
N MET A 109 -1.08 2.89 1.97
CA MET A 109 -2.05 1.80 1.81
C MET A 109 -3.38 2.27 1.23
N SER A 110 -3.83 3.48 1.56
CA SER A 110 -5.07 4.05 1.05
C SER A 110 -5.04 4.24 -0.47
N VAL A 111 -3.85 4.43 -1.06
CA VAL A 111 -3.65 4.42 -2.52
C VAL A 111 -4.16 3.12 -3.14
N MET A 112 -3.82 1.98 -2.53
CA MET A 112 -4.31 0.65 -2.93
C MET A 112 -5.82 0.58 -2.84
N VAL A 113 -6.37 0.97 -1.70
CA VAL A 113 -7.81 0.88 -1.41
C VAL A 113 -8.61 1.71 -2.41
N ILE A 114 -8.22 2.97 -2.62
CA ILE A 114 -8.89 3.89 -3.54
C ILE A 114 -8.78 3.39 -4.98
N GLY A 115 -7.62 2.87 -5.39
CA GLY A 115 -7.41 2.31 -6.71
C GLY A 115 -8.38 1.15 -7.01
N TYR A 116 -8.52 0.21 -6.08
CA TYR A 116 -9.43 -0.92 -6.21
C TYR A 116 -10.91 -0.52 -6.08
N ALA A 117 -11.26 0.34 -5.12
CA ALA A 117 -12.63 0.84 -4.98
C ALA A 117 -13.08 1.57 -6.26
N ARG A 118 -12.22 2.41 -6.84
CA ARG A 118 -12.50 3.10 -8.11
C ARG A 118 -12.69 2.13 -9.27
N ARG A 119 -11.92 1.03 -9.33
CA ARG A 119 -12.13 -0.03 -10.34
C ARG A 119 -13.54 -0.59 -10.22
N ILE A 120 -13.91 -1.10 -9.05
CA ILE A 120 -15.23 -1.71 -8.80
C ILE A 120 -16.34 -0.70 -9.13
N TRP A 121 -16.15 0.57 -8.79
CA TRP A 121 -17.08 1.64 -9.13
C TRP A 121 -17.26 1.78 -10.65
N ARG A 122 -16.15 1.78 -11.41
CA ARG A 122 -16.19 1.89 -12.88
C ARG A 122 -16.77 0.65 -13.56
N ASP A 123 -16.70 -0.50 -12.91
CA ASP A 123 -17.32 -1.75 -13.36
C ASP A 123 -18.86 -1.73 -13.16
N GLY A 124 -19.42 -0.62 -12.66
CA GLY A 124 -20.86 -0.39 -12.54
C GLY A 124 -21.43 -0.78 -11.18
N GLU A 125 -20.58 -1.01 -10.18
CA GLU A 125 -20.98 -1.57 -8.88
C GLU A 125 -20.67 -0.62 -7.71
N PRO A 126 -21.33 0.54 -7.61
CA PRO A 126 -20.98 1.59 -6.66
C PRO A 126 -21.16 1.18 -5.18
N VAL A 127 -22.16 0.35 -4.87
CA VAL A 127 -22.39 -0.16 -3.50
C VAL A 127 -21.25 -1.11 -3.08
N ALA A 128 -20.84 -2.00 -3.98
CA ALA A 128 -19.71 -2.90 -3.76
C ALA A 128 -18.41 -2.13 -3.55
N ALA A 129 -18.17 -1.11 -4.38
CA ALA A 129 -17.02 -0.22 -4.26
C ALA A 129 -16.99 0.50 -2.91
N ALA A 130 -18.14 0.98 -2.41
CA ALA A 130 -18.23 1.64 -1.11
C ALA A 130 -17.96 0.67 0.05
N LEU A 131 -18.59 -0.51 0.05
CA LEU A 131 -18.36 -1.53 1.08
C LEU A 131 -16.91 -2.02 1.10
N PHE A 132 -16.34 -2.24 -0.09
CA PHE A 132 -14.93 -2.56 -0.24
C PHE A 132 -14.04 -1.45 0.30
N GLY A 133 -14.28 -0.21 -0.13
CA GLY A 133 -13.51 0.96 0.29
C GLY A 133 -13.51 1.13 1.81
N ILE A 134 -14.67 1.02 2.46
CA ILE A 134 -14.80 1.11 3.91
C ILE A 134 -14.04 -0.03 4.61
N GLY A 135 -14.32 -1.28 4.23
CA GLY A 135 -13.71 -2.45 4.88
C GLY A 135 -12.19 -2.51 4.72
N ALA A 136 -11.71 -2.23 3.50
CA ALA A 136 -10.29 -2.21 3.20
C ALA A 136 -9.57 -1.01 3.83
N SER A 137 -10.22 0.15 3.95
CA SER A 137 -9.65 1.30 4.68
C SER A 137 -9.52 1.00 6.18
N ALA A 138 -10.51 0.32 6.77
CA ALA A 138 -10.41 -0.12 8.16
C ALA A 138 -9.24 -1.10 8.36
N GLY A 139 -9.05 -2.05 7.45
CA GLY A 139 -7.89 -2.95 7.46
C GLY A 139 -6.57 -2.22 7.29
N ALA A 140 -6.51 -1.27 6.37
CA ALA A 140 -5.34 -0.42 6.18
C ALA A 140 -5.00 0.37 7.46
N LEU A 141 -6.02 0.91 8.14
CA LEU A 141 -5.84 1.62 9.40
C LEU A 141 -5.30 0.71 10.49
N VAL A 142 -5.89 -0.49 10.67
CA VAL A 142 -5.42 -1.47 11.65
C VAL A 142 -3.97 -1.88 11.39
N GLY A 143 -3.63 -2.18 10.13
CA GLY A 143 -2.26 -2.56 9.74
C GLY A 143 -1.25 -1.43 9.94
N ALA A 144 -1.63 -0.20 9.60
CA ALA A 144 -0.80 0.98 9.80
C ALA A 144 -0.59 1.30 11.27
N VAL A 145 -1.64 1.24 12.09
CA VAL A 145 -1.55 1.41 13.55
C VAL A 145 -0.67 0.32 14.16
N ALA A 146 -0.85 -0.94 13.78
CA ALA A 146 0.01 -2.03 14.25
C ALA A 146 1.50 -1.78 13.93
N ALA A 147 1.80 -1.30 12.71
CA ALA A 147 3.15 -0.87 12.36
C ALA A 147 3.62 0.33 13.19
N GLY A 148 2.72 1.28 13.48
CA GLY A 148 2.97 2.46 14.32
C GLY A 148 3.27 2.15 15.78
N LEU A 149 2.71 1.08 16.33
CA LEU A 149 2.96 0.64 17.71
C LEU A 149 4.28 -0.10 17.86
N ALA A 150 4.85 -0.60 16.76
CA ALA A 150 6.15 -1.24 16.75
C ALA A 150 7.26 -0.18 16.75
N SER A 151 8.22 -0.34 17.65
CA SER A 151 9.31 0.61 17.78
C SER A 151 10.29 0.54 16.62
N LEU A 152 10.62 1.70 16.04
CA LEU A 152 11.63 1.83 14.99
C LEU A 152 13.04 1.41 15.43
N VAL A 153 13.34 1.45 16.73
CA VAL A 153 14.66 1.10 17.32
C VAL A 153 14.65 -0.31 17.90
N ALA A 154 13.52 -1.02 17.83
CA ALA A 154 13.40 -2.34 18.43
C ALA A 154 14.07 -3.44 17.59
N VAL A 155 14.34 -4.54 18.29
CA VAL A 155 14.91 -5.79 17.78
C VAL A 155 14.13 -6.36 16.59
N TRP A 156 14.77 -7.29 15.89
CA TRP A 156 14.34 -7.92 14.65
C TRP A 156 12.85 -8.24 14.50
N TRP A 157 12.16 -8.68 15.55
CA TRP A 157 10.73 -9.03 15.48
C TRP A 157 9.82 -7.81 15.34
N ALA A 158 10.22 -6.64 15.86
CA ALA A 158 9.46 -5.40 15.72
C ALA A 158 9.58 -4.86 14.28
N GLN A 159 10.78 -4.91 13.70
CA GLN A 159 11.00 -4.56 12.29
C GLN A 159 10.22 -5.48 11.35
N ALA A 160 10.21 -6.78 11.67
CA ALA A 160 9.40 -7.78 11.00
C ALA A 160 7.90 -7.45 11.07
N LEU A 161 7.40 -6.97 12.22
CA LEU A 161 6.01 -6.56 12.41
C LEU A 161 5.67 -5.29 11.61
N ILE A 162 6.55 -4.28 11.62
CA ILE A 162 6.40 -3.05 10.80
C ILE A 162 6.25 -3.41 9.32
N ALA A 163 7.04 -4.38 8.84
CA ALA A 163 7.02 -4.81 7.46
C ALA A 163 5.78 -5.65 7.10
N ALA A 164 5.33 -6.53 8.02
CA ALA A 164 4.30 -7.52 7.72
C ALA A 164 2.88 -7.05 8.02
N ALA A 165 2.67 -6.35 9.14
CA ALA A 165 1.33 -6.05 9.66
C ALA A 165 0.47 -5.20 8.69
N PRO A 166 1.01 -4.17 8.02
CA PRO A 166 0.25 -3.41 7.01
C PRO A 166 -0.30 -4.32 5.91
N LEU A 167 0.56 -5.12 5.29
CA LEU A 167 0.17 -6.00 4.19
C LEU A 167 -0.77 -7.10 4.65
N ALA A 168 -0.53 -7.68 5.83
CA ALA A 168 -1.39 -8.72 6.39
C ALA A 168 -2.83 -8.22 6.59
N ALA A 169 -3.00 -7.08 7.24
CA ALA A 169 -4.31 -6.50 7.51
C ALA A 169 -5.03 -6.11 6.21
N LEU A 170 -4.30 -5.58 5.22
CA LEU A 170 -4.85 -5.23 3.92
C LEU A 170 -5.33 -6.46 3.15
N CYS A 171 -4.49 -7.50 3.05
CA CYS A 171 -4.85 -8.73 2.36
C CYS A 171 -6.06 -9.41 3.01
N LEU A 172 -6.09 -9.44 4.35
CA LEU A 172 -7.20 -10.03 5.10
C LEU A 172 -8.51 -9.28 4.86
N THR A 173 -8.49 -7.95 4.93
CA THR A 173 -9.69 -7.14 4.69
C THR A 173 -10.13 -7.11 3.23
N PHE A 174 -9.20 -7.18 2.27
CA PHE A 174 -9.52 -7.40 0.86
C PHE A 174 -10.25 -8.73 0.67
N GLY A 175 -9.76 -9.81 1.28
CA GLY A 175 -10.41 -11.13 1.21
C GLY A 175 -11.82 -11.12 1.80
N ILE A 176 -12.01 -10.47 2.95
CA ILE A 176 -13.32 -10.32 3.59
C ILE A 176 -14.25 -9.48 2.71
N ALA A 177 -13.81 -8.33 2.22
CA ALA A 177 -14.61 -7.43 1.40
C ALA A 177 -15.08 -8.10 0.10
N VAL A 178 -14.18 -8.82 -0.57
CA VAL A 178 -14.50 -9.61 -1.77
C VAL A 178 -15.48 -10.74 -1.46
N SER A 179 -15.39 -11.37 -0.29
CA SER A 179 -16.31 -12.43 0.12
C SER A 179 -17.71 -11.89 0.41
N ILE A 180 -17.82 -10.76 1.12
CA ILE A 180 -19.08 -10.07 1.39
C ILE A 180 -19.73 -9.64 0.07
N TYR A 181 -18.96 -9.05 -0.85
CA TYR A 181 -19.47 -8.66 -2.16
C TYR A 181 -20.16 -9.80 -2.90
N LYS A 182 -19.57 -11.01 -2.89
CA LYS A 182 -20.16 -12.19 -3.55
C LYS A 182 -21.40 -12.71 -2.88
N LEU A 183 -21.41 -12.72 -1.55
CA LEU A 183 -22.58 -13.10 -0.76
C LEU A 183 -23.77 -12.19 -1.11
N LEU A 184 -23.53 -10.88 -1.24
CA LEU A 184 -24.56 -9.91 -1.60
C LEU A 184 -25.10 -10.07 -3.03
N HIS A 185 -24.30 -10.57 -3.96
CA HIS A 185 -24.68 -10.71 -5.38
C HIS A 185 -25.14 -12.13 -5.77
N ASN A 186 -25.37 -13.03 -4.80
CA ASN A 186 -25.77 -14.42 -5.04
C ASN A 186 -24.89 -15.15 -6.07
N ARG A 187 -23.63 -14.74 -6.24
CA ARG A 187 -22.65 -15.47 -7.04
C ARG A 187 -22.14 -16.63 -6.19
N LEU A 188 -22.96 -17.68 -6.10
CA LEU A 188 -22.68 -18.90 -5.35
C LEU A 188 -21.66 -19.74 -6.12
N GLY A 189 -20.39 -19.45 -5.90
CA GLY A 189 -19.28 -20.28 -6.34
C GLY A 189 -17.95 -19.55 -6.16
N PRO A 190 -16.99 -20.09 -5.38
CA PRO A 190 -15.63 -19.58 -5.43
C PRO A 190 -15.07 -19.85 -6.83
N THR A 191 -14.84 -18.80 -7.62
CA THR A 191 -14.10 -18.95 -8.88
C THR A 191 -12.62 -19.18 -8.56
N TRP A 192 -11.86 -19.76 -9.49
CA TRP A 192 -10.41 -19.93 -9.31
C TRP A 192 -9.67 -18.60 -9.10
N GLU A 193 -10.22 -17.49 -9.59
CA GLU A 193 -9.71 -16.13 -9.31
C GLU A 193 -9.96 -15.71 -7.86
N ASP A 194 -11.03 -16.21 -7.24
CA ASP A 194 -11.40 -15.94 -5.85
C ASP A 194 -10.60 -16.77 -4.87
N ILE A 195 -10.40 -18.04 -5.21
CA ILE A 195 -9.44 -18.91 -4.55
C ILE A 195 -8.05 -18.30 -4.75
N GLY A 196 -7.71 -17.78 -5.93
CA GLY A 196 -6.46 -17.06 -6.20
C GLY A 196 -6.31 -15.72 -5.46
N PHE A 197 -7.40 -15.06 -5.05
CA PHE A 197 -7.40 -13.84 -4.22
C PHE A 197 -7.33 -14.17 -2.72
N MET A 198 -8.02 -15.23 -2.28
CA MET A 198 -7.92 -15.77 -0.92
C MET A 198 -6.59 -16.48 -0.68
N PHE A 199 -6.08 -17.21 -1.66
CA PHE A 199 -4.68 -17.66 -1.78
C PHE A 199 -3.76 -16.51 -2.20
N GLY A 200 -4.27 -15.39 -2.69
CA GLY A 200 -3.54 -14.12 -2.69
C GLY A 200 -3.25 -13.68 -1.25
N GLY A 201 -4.08 -14.10 -0.29
CA GLY A 201 -3.81 -14.11 1.14
C GLY A 201 -2.80 -15.19 1.60
N THR A 202 -2.60 -16.30 0.89
CA THR A 202 -1.48 -17.24 1.15
C THR A 202 -0.18 -16.85 0.45
N MET A 203 -0.23 -16.19 -0.71
CA MET A 203 0.84 -15.31 -1.19
C MET A 203 1.05 -14.18 -0.18
N GLY A 204 0.00 -13.69 0.45
CA GLY A 204 0.06 -12.77 1.59
C GLY A 204 0.84 -13.38 2.75
N LEU A 205 0.62 -14.66 3.10
CA LEU A 205 1.46 -15.39 4.05
C LEU A 205 2.90 -15.54 3.58
N GLY A 206 3.13 -15.75 2.28
CA GLY A 206 4.46 -15.75 1.67
C GLY A 206 5.13 -14.37 1.78
N TRP A 207 4.40 -13.29 1.50
CA TRP A 207 4.85 -11.91 1.62
C TRP A 207 5.10 -11.53 3.07
N ILE A 208 4.25 -11.96 3.99
CA ILE A 208 4.41 -11.84 5.42
C ILE A 208 5.65 -12.60 5.86
N ALA A 209 5.84 -13.86 5.43
CA ALA A 209 7.03 -14.63 5.75
C ALA A 209 8.31 -13.98 5.21
N CYS A 210 8.29 -13.49 3.97
CA CYS A 210 9.37 -12.71 3.40
C CYS A 210 9.60 -11.41 4.19
N ALA A 211 8.55 -10.67 4.53
CA ALA A 211 8.62 -9.45 5.35
C ALA A 211 9.27 -9.73 6.70
N LEU A 212 8.86 -10.82 7.34
CA LEU A 212 9.39 -11.25 8.62
C LEU A 212 10.87 -11.63 8.50
N VAL A 213 11.24 -12.42 7.50
CA VAL A 213 12.63 -12.88 7.28
C VAL A 213 13.54 -11.72 6.90
N TYR A 214 13.14 -10.88 5.94
CA TYR A 214 13.95 -9.74 5.50
C TYR A 214 14.04 -8.66 6.58
N GLY A 215 12.93 -8.33 7.25
CA GLY A 215 12.93 -7.39 8.37
C GLY A 215 13.84 -7.89 9.50
N ALA A 216 13.80 -9.19 9.78
CA ALA A 216 14.67 -9.79 10.77
C ALA A 216 16.14 -9.78 10.36
N ALA A 217 16.44 -10.10 9.09
CA ALA A 217 17.80 -10.14 8.57
C ALA A 217 18.44 -8.74 8.55
N MET A 218 17.73 -7.75 8.03
CA MET A 218 18.23 -6.37 7.91
C MET A 218 18.42 -5.69 9.26
N SER A 219 17.60 -6.04 10.27
CA SER A 219 17.77 -5.50 11.62
C SER A 219 19.07 -5.93 12.34
N ARG A 220 19.80 -6.89 11.79
CA ARG A 220 21.11 -7.32 12.32
C ARG A 220 22.25 -6.41 11.87
N ASP A 221 22.02 -5.61 10.85
CA ASP A 221 22.98 -4.61 10.39
C ASP A 221 22.95 -3.43 11.38
N PRO A 222 24.08 -3.05 12.01
CA PRO A 222 24.14 -1.93 12.94
C PRO A 222 23.71 -0.60 12.32
N ASP A 223 23.94 -0.42 11.02
CA ASP A 223 23.66 0.82 10.29
C ASP A 223 22.21 0.89 9.80
N MET A 224 21.53 -0.25 9.68
CA MET A 224 20.10 -0.33 9.29
C MET A 224 19.18 -0.80 10.42
N GLY A 225 19.72 -1.14 11.60
CA GLY A 225 18.99 -1.75 12.70
C GLY A 225 17.74 -0.96 13.09
N ALA A 226 17.85 0.37 13.04
CA ALA A 226 16.72 1.27 13.13
C ALA A 226 16.03 1.42 11.77
N GLY A 227 14.74 1.06 11.69
CA GLY A 227 13.92 1.30 10.50
C GLY A 227 14.04 0.28 9.35
N ALA A 228 14.80 -0.81 9.52
CA ALA A 228 14.83 -1.94 8.59
C ALA A 228 13.42 -2.42 8.16
N GLY A 229 12.46 -2.43 9.08
CA GLY A 229 11.08 -2.83 8.80
C GLY A 229 10.37 -1.91 7.80
N VAL A 230 10.64 -0.61 7.86
CA VAL A 230 10.10 0.38 6.91
C VAL A 230 10.73 0.21 5.53
N VAL A 231 12.04 -0.06 5.47
CA VAL A 231 12.75 -0.34 4.21
C VAL A 231 12.19 -1.60 3.55
N VAL A 232 12.00 -2.66 4.33
CA VAL A 232 11.41 -3.91 3.84
C VAL A 232 9.98 -3.69 3.40
N LEU A 233 9.16 -2.96 4.16
CA LEU A 233 7.81 -2.58 3.75
C LEU A 233 7.80 -1.87 2.39
N GLY A 234 8.70 -0.90 2.20
CA GLY A 234 8.88 -0.20 0.93
C GLY A 234 9.25 -1.16 -0.20
N PHE A 235 10.24 -2.02 0.00
CA PHE A 235 10.61 -3.03 -0.99
C PHE A 235 9.43 -3.94 -1.37
N LEU A 236 8.64 -4.38 -0.39
CA LEU A 236 7.47 -5.22 -0.64
C LEU A 236 6.41 -4.50 -1.48
N PHE A 237 6.12 -3.24 -1.16
CA PHE A 237 5.23 -2.43 -2.00
C PHE A 237 5.78 -2.29 -3.42
N PHE A 238 7.09 -2.06 -3.58
CA PHE A 238 7.71 -2.01 -4.90
C PHE A 238 7.50 -3.30 -5.69
N VAL A 239 7.73 -4.47 -5.07
CA VAL A 239 7.52 -5.76 -5.77
C VAL A 239 6.05 -6.02 -6.07
N ILE A 240 5.13 -5.70 -5.15
CA ILE A 240 3.68 -5.75 -5.41
C ILE A 240 3.31 -4.86 -6.60
N GLY A 241 3.90 -3.66 -6.68
CA GLY A 241 3.76 -2.75 -7.81
C GLY A 241 4.20 -3.40 -9.12
N MET A 242 5.41 -3.96 -9.17
CA MET A 242 5.93 -4.67 -10.34
C MET A 242 5.05 -5.84 -10.75
N MET A 243 4.68 -6.72 -9.81
CA MET A 243 3.83 -7.87 -10.10
C MET A 243 2.47 -7.44 -10.64
N SER A 244 1.91 -6.35 -10.10
CA SER A 244 0.63 -5.82 -10.58
C SER A 244 0.73 -5.31 -12.02
N VAL A 245 1.84 -4.69 -12.40
CA VAL A 245 2.11 -4.32 -13.80
C VAL A 245 2.21 -5.57 -14.68
N VAL A 246 3.05 -6.54 -14.31
CA VAL A 246 3.30 -7.75 -15.09
C VAL A 246 2.01 -8.55 -15.28
N VAL A 247 1.29 -8.82 -14.20
CA VAL A 247 0.02 -9.57 -14.23
C VAL A 247 -1.05 -8.77 -14.98
N GLY A 248 -1.12 -7.45 -14.77
CA GLY A 248 -2.06 -6.58 -15.47
C GLY A 248 -1.84 -6.57 -16.99
N VAL A 249 -0.59 -6.48 -17.43
CA VAL A 249 -0.23 -6.58 -18.86
C VAL A 249 -0.57 -7.97 -19.40
N ALA A 250 -0.13 -9.04 -18.71
CA ALA A 250 -0.30 -10.41 -19.17
C ALA A 250 -1.77 -10.85 -19.27
N LYS A 251 -2.62 -10.37 -18.36
CA LYS A 251 -4.06 -10.68 -18.33
C LYS A 251 -4.93 -9.63 -19.03
N SER A 252 -4.33 -8.62 -19.65
CA SER A 252 -5.07 -7.48 -20.19
C SER A 252 -5.99 -6.79 -19.14
N ASP A 253 -5.57 -6.79 -17.87
CA ASP A 253 -6.23 -6.08 -16.77
C ASP A 253 -5.59 -4.70 -16.57
N ARG A 254 -6.18 -3.69 -17.22
CA ARG A 254 -5.73 -2.29 -17.14
C ARG A 254 -5.70 -1.76 -15.72
N SER A 255 -6.61 -2.23 -14.87
CA SER A 255 -6.74 -1.72 -13.50
C SER A 255 -5.59 -2.21 -12.64
N ALA A 256 -5.22 -3.48 -12.76
CA ALA A 256 -4.02 -4.03 -12.11
C ALA A 256 -2.73 -3.35 -12.63
N ALA A 257 -2.62 -3.14 -13.94
CA ALA A 257 -1.44 -2.49 -14.51
C ALA A 257 -1.28 -1.03 -14.06
N ARG A 258 -2.38 -0.24 -14.09
CA ARG A 258 -2.41 1.14 -13.59
C ARG A 258 -2.05 1.21 -12.11
N PHE A 259 -2.60 0.30 -11.31
CA PHE A 259 -2.30 0.20 -9.89
C PHE A 259 -0.80 -0.03 -9.65
N GLY A 260 -0.20 -0.99 -10.35
CA GLY A 260 1.23 -1.25 -10.25
C GLY A 260 2.08 -0.03 -10.64
N LEU A 261 1.70 0.65 -11.71
CA LEU A 261 2.37 1.86 -12.17
C LEU A 261 2.21 3.05 -11.21
N ILE A 262 1.09 3.17 -10.49
CA ILE A 262 0.93 4.21 -9.45
C ILE A 262 2.00 4.00 -8.35
N ILE A 263 2.14 2.76 -7.87
CA ILE A 263 3.12 2.43 -6.84
C ILE A 263 4.53 2.69 -7.35
N LEU A 264 4.88 2.12 -8.50
CA LEU A 264 6.22 2.25 -9.08
C LEU A 264 6.56 3.72 -9.39
N GLY A 265 5.59 4.51 -9.84
CA GLY A 265 5.74 5.95 -10.04
C GLY A 265 6.07 6.69 -8.74
N GLY A 266 5.50 6.25 -7.61
CA GLY A 266 5.85 6.80 -6.30
C GLY A 266 7.31 6.55 -5.93
N PHE A 267 7.78 5.30 -6.09
CA PHE A 267 9.19 4.94 -5.88
C PHE A 267 10.12 5.68 -6.82
N LEU A 268 9.76 5.79 -8.10
CA LEU A 268 10.54 6.53 -9.09
C LEU A 268 10.65 8.01 -8.71
N THR A 269 9.54 8.63 -8.30
CA THR A 269 9.52 10.03 -7.86
C THR A 269 10.43 10.23 -6.65
N ALA A 270 10.30 9.39 -5.63
CA ALA A 270 11.16 9.47 -4.44
C ALA A 270 12.64 9.30 -4.81
N GLY A 271 12.97 8.32 -5.66
CA GLY A 271 14.34 8.10 -6.14
C GLY A 271 14.90 9.28 -6.92
N LEU A 272 14.11 9.90 -7.80
CA LEU A 272 14.52 11.10 -8.55
C LEU A 272 14.78 12.30 -7.63
N ILE A 273 13.94 12.48 -6.60
CA ILE A 273 14.14 13.53 -5.60
C ILE A 273 15.44 13.29 -4.82
N LEU A 274 15.70 12.06 -4.37
CA LEU A 274 16.93 11.70 -3.67
C LEU A 274 18.18 11.88 -4.55
N LEU A 275 18.11 11.52 -5.83
CA LEU A 275 19.20 11.74 -6.78
C LEU A 275 19.45 13.22 -7.04
N ALA A 276 18.40 14.02 -7.22
CA ALA A 276 18.51 15.45 -7.41
C ALA A 276 19.06 16.14 -6.15
N ASP A 277 18.63 15.73 -4.97
CA ASP A 277 19.17 16.19 -3.68
C ASP A 277 20.67 15.94 -3.58
N ALA A 278 21.10 14.70 -3.83
CA ALA A 278 22.51 14.33 -3.82
C ALA A 278 23.33 15.13 -4.83
N ALA A 279 22.80 15.31 -6.06
CA ALA A 279 23.47 16.08 -7.09
C ALA A 279 23.65 17.56 -6.69
N VAL A 280 22.63 18.18 -6.11
CA VAL A 280 22.72 19.58 -5.64
C VAL A 280 23.75 19.70 -4.51
N LYS A 281 23.72 18.81 -3.52
CA LYS A 281 24.66 18.82 -2.39
C LYS A 281 26.11 18.61 -2.80
N VAL A 282 26.38 17.89 -3.89
CA VAL A 282 27.74 17.72 -4.43
C VAL A 282 28.22 18.98 -5.17
N LEU A 283 27.30 19.79 -5.70
CA LEU A 283 27.61 20.98 -6.49
C LEU A 283 27.73 22.28 -5.66
N THR A 284 27.28 22.28 -4.41
CA THR A 284 27.28 23.44 -3.50
C THR A 284 28.23 23.22 -2.34
#